data_AF-A0AAP8PVA6-F1
#
_entry.id   AF-A0AAP8PVA6-F1
#
_cell.length_a   1.000
_cell.length_b   1.000
_cell.length_c   1.000
_cell.angle_alpha   90.00
_cell.angle_beta   90.00
_cell.angle_gamma   90.00
#
_symmetry.space_group_name_H-M   'P 1'
#
loop_
_entity.id
_entity.type
_entity.pdbx_description
1 polymer ?
#
loop_
_entity_poly.entity_id
_entity_poly.type
_entity_poly.pdbx_seq_one_letter_code
_entity_poly.pdbx_strand_id
1 'polypeptide(L)'
;MAYVITDREKLQAIWEAAKAGDWPAVYAASVDALTDPNHANQPIEGVDIAVYTWIKGAYGVNSNQGAFAHYIRDQTKLQYELRTGHVPDDWEARIQNASDNIAKNFAKTLFGVDLSSDPNAPLPDAPPSSAKVPDIHEVGLIDAGAAASEVFTDASSTGAPNYSPWAGTTLFSYLGDTSFFTEWVATNDTSAFKMEGGTYDLIAAAQVSMQMKNLSYVVETLLAGEVPTYLTTLGIGHETIRLAAEAARDFYTESYGSSVTGGGSLIPGKLDIGSAIFNDIADVLSTPNLYRVGTLHDDDFTLAFGNIAVNTGSGDDTISVPRGWQNNAGNYGWTVIDGGSGHDTVDYSSLSHGVNLKFDAQGSYGGRGVIEKNGIGLYGFKDGLYNIEAVKLTDFKDNVTFNDRVLTPANGLEVNLGKGSSEIRFEHGYTTAPGGSAPQDYLGVNLSMLSNDVPFPNSLLNIPVKQTHNIYIDDSFELGFLQASSLSIDNHLLAFGAEGSNSSFSLNYNAQTHTQDLSIFMQGESALNQHVVNIYNWDQGYFGINLEQPAIQLVGLQTIAPQELAAA
;
A
#
# COMPACT_ATOMS: atom_id res chain seq x y z
N MET A 1 21.76 -17.96 -29.38
CA MET A 1 21.75 -19.43 -29.25
C MET A 1 22.29 -19.73 -27.86
N ALA A 2 21.66 -20.64 -27.10
CA ALA A 2 22.15 -21.01 -25.78
C ALA A 2 23.52 -21.70 -25.88
N TYR A 3 24.43 -21.36 -24.96
CA TYR A 3 25.74 -22.02 -24.88
C TYR A 3 25.59 -23.47 -24.45
N VAL A 4 26.48 -24.34 -24.95
CA VAL A 4 26.48 -25.76 -24.62
C VAL A 4 27.85 -26.15 -24.10
N ILE A 5 27.89 -26.62 -22.86
CA ILE A 5 29.09 -27.22 -22.27
C ILE A 5 29.27 -28.61 -22.87
N THR A 6 30.42 -28.86 -23.47
CA THR A 6 30.78 -30.17 -24.07
C THR A 6 32.00 -30.82 -23.41
N ASP A 7 32.65 -30.11 -22.50
CA ASP A 7 33.77 -30.63 -21.71
C ASP A 7 33.25 -31.62 -20.66
N ARG A 8 33.60 -32.89 -20.83
CA ARG A 8 33.17 -33.97 -19.94
C ARG A 8 33.77 -33.87 -18.54
N GLU A 9 35.00 -33.37 -18.39
CA GLU A 9 35.62 -33.25 -17.07
C GLU A 9 34.92 -32.17 -16.25
N LYS A 10 34.56 -31.05 -16.89
CA LYS A 10 33.79 -29.98 -16.26
C LYS A 10 32.39 -30.44 -15.87
N LEU A 11 31.68 -31.15 -16.75
CA LEU A 11 30.36 -31.71 -16.44
C LEU A 11 30.41 -32.75 -15.32
N GLN A 12 31.45 -33.58 -15.28
CA GLN A 12 31.65 -34.54 -14.19
C GLN A 12 31.85 -33.81 -12.85
N ALA A 13 32.67 -32.75 -12.82
CA ALA A 13 32.92 -32.00 -11.58
C ALA A 13 31.64 -31.38 -11.00
N ILE A 14 30.80 -30.76 -11.86
CA ILE A 14 29.50 -30.20 -11.44
C ILE A 14 28.58 -31.31 -10.91
N TRP A 15 28.53 -32.46 -11.59
CA TRP A 15 27.66 -33.57 -11.21
C TRP A 15 28.08 -34.21 -9.88
N GLU A 16 29.37 -34.44 -9.67
CA GLU A 16 29.89 -34.99 -8.40
C GLU A 16 29.58 -34.07 -7.22
N ALA A 17 29.76 -32.75 -7.39
CA ALA A 17 29.39 -31.76 -6.37
C ALA A 17 27.89 -31.81 -6.05
N ALA A 18 27.04 -31.85 -7.08
CA ALA A 18 25.59 -31.92 -6.91
C ALA A 18 25.13 -33.24 -6.25
N LYS A 19 25.79 -34.37 -6.56
CA LYS A 19 25.54 -35.67 -5.92
C LYS A 19 25.97 -35.71 -4.46
N ALA A 20 27.03 -34.98 -4.11
CA ALA A 20 27.52 -34.84 -2.74
C ALA A 20 26.68 -33.86 -1.90
N GLY A 21 25.83 -33.04 -2.54
CA GLY A 21 25.11 -31.94 -1.88
C GLY A 21 26.02 -30.77 -1.50
N ASP A 22 27.16 -30.63 -2.18
CA ASP A 22 28.09 -29.50 -2.01
C ASP A 22 27.70 -28.38 -2.99
N TRP A 23 26.71 -27.59 -2.60
CA TRP A 23 26.12 -26.54 -3.44
C TRP A 23 27.07 -25.38 -3.77
N PRO A 24 27.94 -24.92 -2.86
CA PRO A 24 29.01 -23.98 -3.24
C PRO A 24 29.94 -24.57 -4.32
N ALA A 25 30.30 -25.85 -4.23
CA ALA A 25 31.13 -26.49 -5.25
C ALA A 25 30.42 -26.64 -6.61
N VAL A 26 29.09 -26.81 -6.63
CA VAL A 26 28.30 -26.79 -7.88
C VAL A 26 28.48 -25.45 -8.60
N TYR A 27 28.32 -24.32 -7.90
CA TYR A 27 28.49 -23.00 -8.51
C TYR A 27 29.95 -22.77 -8.92
N ALA A 28 30.92 -23.12 -8.05
CA ALA A 28 32.34 -22.95 -8.37
C ALA A 28 32.75 -23.73 -9.63
N ALA A 29 32.34 -25.00 -9.75
CA ALA A 29 32.58 -25.82 -10.92
C ALA A 29 31.86 -25.29 -12.17
N SER A 30 30.67 -24.73 -12.01
CA SER A 30 29.92 -24.12 -13.11
C SER A 30 30.59 -22.84 -13.62
N VAL A 31 31.06 -21.97 -12.73
CA VAL A 31 31.85 -20.78 -13.11
C VAL A 31 33.13 -21.20 -13.83
N ASP A 32 33.85 -22.19 -13.31
CA ASP A 32 35.07 -22.74 -13.93
C ASP A 32 34.82 -23.39 -15.30
N ALA A 33 33.62 -23.93 -15.55
CA ALA A 33 33.21 -24.45 -16.85
C ALA A 33 32.88 -23.34 -17.86
N LEU A 34 32.55 -22.13 -17.38
CA LEU A 34 32.05 -21.02 -18.20
C LEU A 34 33.03 -19.85 -18.31
N THR A 35 34.16 -19.87 -17.59
CA THR A 35 35.17 -18.80 -17.59
C THR A 35 36.17 -18.96 -18.73
N ASP A 36 36.51 -17.86 -19.42
CA ASP A 36 37.56 -17.85 -20.43
C ASP A 36 38.93 -18.13 -19.76
N PRO A 37 39.65 -19.20 -20.16
CA PRO A 37 40.95 -19.53 -19.57
C PRO A 37 42.02 -18.46 -19.78
N ASN A 38 41.84 -17.55 -20.74
CA ASN A 38 42.77 -16.46 -21.03
C ASN A 38 42.37 -15.13 -20.36
N HIS A 39 41.13 -15.00 -19.90
CA HIS A 39 40.60 -13.78 -19.31
C HIS A 39 39.86 -14.09 -18.01
N ALA A 40 40.59 -13.98 -16.89
CA ALA A 40 40.01 -14.16 -15.57
C ALA A 40 38.77 -13.26 -15.39
N ASN A 41 37.72 -13.82 -14.80
CA ASN A 41 36.44 -13.17 -14.55
C ASN A 41 35.61 -12.82 -15.80
N GLN A 42 35.95 -13.31 -16.99
CA GLN A 42 35.12 -13.14 -18.19
C GLN A 42 34.51 -14.48 -18.62
N PRO A 43 33.26 -14.49 -19.09
CA PRO A 43 32.68 -15.69 -19.67
C PRO A 43 33.38 -16.06 -20.98
N ILE A 44 33.37 -17.35 -21.33
CA ILE A 44 33.73 -17.84 -22.66
C ILE A 44 32.81 -17.20 -23.71
N GLU A 45 33.34 -16.94 -24.91
CA GLU A 45 32.55 -16.42 -26.03
C GLU A 45 31.27 -17.26 -26.27
N GLY A 46 30.12 -16.59 -26.29
CA GLY A 46 28.81 -17.20 -26.49
C GLY A 46 28.06 -17.59 -25.22
N VAL A 47 28.70 -17.57 -24.04
CA VAL A 47 28.01 -17.65 -22.74
C VAL A 47 27.35 -16.31 -22.45
N ASP A 48 26.10 -16.35 -21.99
CA ASP A 48 25.38 -15.14 -21.58
C ASP A 48 26.04 -14.53 -20.33
N ILE A 49 26.42 -13.25 -20.42
CA ILE A 49 27.06 -12.53 -19.32
C ILE A 49 26.15 -12.40 -18.10
N ALA A 50 24.83 -12.31 -18.28
CA ALA A 50 23.86 -12.24 -17.19
C ALA A 50 23.83 -13.54 -16.39
N VAL A 51 23.74 -14.69 -17.07
CA VAL A 51 23.76 -16.01 -16.44
C VAL A 51 25.10 -16.25 -15.73
N TYR A 52 26.22 -15.95 -16.39
CA TYR A 52 27.53 -16.06 -15.79
C TYR A 52 27.67 -15.19 -14.52
N THR A 53 27.15 -13.95 -14.56
CA THR A 53 27.18 -13.02 -13.43
C THR A 53 26.30 -13.51 -12.28
N TRP A 54 25.12 -14.06 -12.59
CA TRP A 54 24.22 -14.66 -11.62
C TRP A 54 24.87 -15.85 -10.90
N ILE A 55 25.47 -16.81 -11.62
CA ILE A 55 26.12 -18.00 -11.04
C ILE A 55 27.25 -17.57 -10.07
N LYS A 56 28.04 -16.55 -10.44
CA LYS A 56 29.07 -15.99 -9.56
C LYS A 56 28.51 -15.38 -8.29
N GLY A 57 27.41 -14.63 -8.38
CA GLY A 57 26.74 -14.07 -7.21
C GLY A 57 26.11 -15.15 -6.33
N ALA A 58 25.46 -16.14 -6.95
CA ALA A 58 24.79 -17.24 -6.27
C ALA A 58 25.75 -18.09 -5.42
N TYR A 59 27.00 -18.26 -5.86
CA TYR A 59 28.06 -18.86 -5.05
C TYR A 59 28.23 -18.16 -3.69
N GLY A 60 28.32 -16.83 -3.69
CA GLY A 60 28.47 -16.02 -2.48
C GLY A 60 27.23 -16.09 -1.60
N VAL A 61 26.04 -15.97 -2.18
CA VAL A 61 24.75 -16.07 -1.47
C VAL A 61 24.60 -17.42 -0.77
N ASN A 62 24.92 -18.51 -1.46
CA ASN A 62 24.82 -19.87 -0.92
C ASN A 62 25.89 -20.16 0.14
N SER A 63 27.09 -19.62 -0.03
CA SER A 63 28.17 -19.71 0.96
C SER A 63 28.01 -18.73 2.13
N ASN A 64 26.99 -17.86 2.09
CA ASN A 64 26.78 -16.74 2.99
C ASN A 64 28.03 -15.84 3.13
N GLN A 65 28.59 -15.41 1.99
CA GLN A 65 29.81 -14.60 1.90
C GLN A 65 29.67 -13.49 0.87
N GLY A 66 30.17 -12.30 1.21
CA GLY A 66 30.21 -11.15 0.32
C GLY A 66 29.03 -10.19 0.52
N ALA A 67 29.12 -9.01 -0.10
CA ALA A 67 28.12 -7.97 0.05
C ALA A 67 26.81 -8.35 -0.64
N PHE A 68 26.87 -9.00 -1.81
CA PHE A 68 25.67 -9.49 -2.49
C PHE A 68 24.91 -10.54 -1.66
N ALA A 69 25.63 -11.41 -0.94
CA ALA A 69 25.02 -12.40 -0.05
C ALA A 69 24.23 -11.72 1.06
N HIS A 70 24.85 -10.76 1.76
CA HIS A 70 24.17 -10.03 2.82
C HIS A 70 22.99 -9.23 2.27
N TYR A 71 23.16 -8.50 1.16
CA TYR A 71 22.07 -7.74 0.55
C TYR A 71 20.87 -8.61 0.19
N ILE A 72 21.07 -9.73 -0.51
CA ILE A 72 19.98 -10.61 -0.93
C ILE A 72 19.30 -11.26 0.28
N ARG A 73 20.09 -11.70 1.28
CA ARG A 73 19.54 -12.37 2.47
C ARG A 73 18.81 -11.39 3.39
N ASP A 74 19.37 -10.20 3.61
CA ASP A 74 18.76 -9.14 4.41
C ASP A 74 17.52 -8.56 3.73
N GLN A 75 17.55 -8.35 2.41
CA GLN A 75 16.37 -7.95 1.65
C GLN A 75 15.24 -8.98 1.80
N THR A 76 15.56 -10.27 1.65
CA THR A 76 14.59 -11.37 1.81
C THR A 76 14.03 -11.42 3.23
N LYS A 77 14.90 -11.22 4.24
CA LYS A 77 14.50 -11.17 5.65
C LYS A 77 13.58 -10.00 5.95
N LEU A 78 13.92 -8.82 5.45
CA LEU A 78 13.12 -7.62 5.66
C LEU A 78 11.77 -7.74 4.96
N GLN A 79 11.72 -8.27 3.74
CA GLN A 79 10.45 -8.56 3.06
C GLN A 79 9.57 -9.52 3.87
N TYR A 80 10.16 -10.53 4.48
CA TYR A 80 9.45 -11.47 5.34
C TYR A 80 8.93 -10.79 6.61
N GLU A 81 9.79 -10.03 7.29
CA GLU A 81 9.48 -9.32 8.53
C GLU A 81 8.35 -8.30 8.32
N LEU A 82 8.36 -7.56 7.21
CA LEU A 82 7.29 -6.61 6.88
C LEU A 82 5.93 -7.30 6.76
N ARG A 83 5.87 -8.51 6.19
CA ARG A 83 4.62 -9.24 5.93
C ARG A 83 4.05 -9.95 7.15
N THR A 84 4.91 -10.31 8.11
CA THR A 84 4.54 -11.16 9.25
C THR A 84 4.70 -10.46 10.60
N GLY A 85 5.30 -9.27 10.61
CA GLY A 85 5.64 -8.50 11.80
C GLY A 85 6.80 -9.06 12.62
N HIS A 86 7.33 -10.24 12.28
CA HIS A 86 8.42 -10.88 13.01
C HIS A 86 9.19 -11.88 12.15
N VAL A 87 10.47 -12.09 12.48
CA VAL A 87 11.28 -13.13 11.84
C VAL A 87 11.25 -14.40 12.72
N PRO A 88 11.03 -15.60 12.16
CA PRO A 88 11.00 -16.84 12.93
C PRO A 88 12.41 -17.22 13.44
N ASP A 89 12.45 -17.96 14.55
CA ASP A 89 13.71 -18.36 15.20
C ASP A 89 14.63 -19.23 14.30
N ASP A 90 14.05 -19.94 13.33
CA ASP A 90 14.75 -20.82 12.40
C ASP A 90 15.16 -20.14 11.08
N TRP A 91 15.08 -18.81 11.01
CA TRP A 91 15.32 -18.02 9.79
C TRP A 91 16.59 -18.41 9.03
N GLU A 92 17.73 -18.53 9.71
CA GLU A 92 19.00 -18.86 9.07
C GLU A 92 18.98 -20.24 8.39
N ALA A 93 18.31 -21.22 9.01
CA ALA A 93 18.15 -22.54 8.41
C ALA A 93 17.18 -22.48 7.22
N ARG A 94 16.07 -21.74 7.36
CA ARG A 94 15.07 -21.57 6.30
C ARG A 94 15.69 -20.94 5.04
N ILE A 95 16.37 -19.81 5.18
CA ILE A 95 16.96 -19.12 4.03
C ILE A 95 18.16 -19.88 3.44
N GLN A 96 18.91 -20.63 4.26
CA GLN A 96 19.94 -21.52 3.73
C GLN A 96 19.33 -22.67 2.92
N ASN A 97 18.29 -23.33 3.43
CA ASN A 97 17.59 -24.40 2.71
C ASN A 97 17.03 -23.91 1.36
N ALA A 98 16.50 -22.68 1.32
CA ALA A 98 16.06 -22.07 0.08
C ALA A 98 17.23 -21.89 -0.89
N SER A 99 18.36 -21.33 -0.44
CA SER A 99 19.55 -21.15 -1.28
C SER A 99 20.12 -22.49 -1.82
N ASP A 100 20.12 -23.53 -0.99
CA ASP A 100 20.55 -24.88 -1.36
C ASP A 100 19.61 -25.50 -2.41
N ASN A 101 18.30 -25.30 -2.26
CA ASN A 101 17.32 -25.73 -3.24
C ASN A 101 17.46 -25.01 -4.59
N ILE A 102 17.83 -23.72 -4.59
CA ILE A 102 18.14 -22.98 -5.83
C ILE A 102 19.32 -23.64 -6.56
N ALA A 103 20.40 -23.94 -5.83
CA ALA A 103 21.58 -24.58 -6.41
C ALA A 103 21.28 -25.98 -6.97
N LYS A 104 20.47 -26.74 -6.23
CA LYS A 104 19.98 -28.05 -6.64
C LYS A 104 19.14 -27.98 -7.91
N ASN A 105 18.21 -27.02 -8.00
CA ASN A 105 17.38 -26.84 -9.19
C ASN A 105 18.23 -26.43 -10.39
N PHE A 106 19.14 -25.47 -10.22
CA PHE A 106 20.09 -25.07 -11.25
C PHE A 106 20.90 -26.25 -11.81
N ALA A 107 21.45 -27.10 -10.94
CA ALA A 107 22.19 -28.29 -11.37
C ALA A 107 21.31 -29.27 -12.16
N LYS A 108 20.07 -29.49 -11.73
CA LYS A 108 19.11 -30.35 -12.42
C LYS A 108 18.74 -29.79 -13.79
N THR A 109 18.41 -28.51 -13.87
CA THR A 109 18.07 -27.79 -15.12
C THR A 109 19.24 -27.84 -16.09
N LEU A 110 20.47 -27.58 -15.63
CA LEU A 110 21.69 -27.68 -16.43
C LEU A 110 21.86 -29.10 -17.02
N PHE A 111 21.54 -30.14 -16.26
CA PHE A 111 21.59 -31.52 -16.73
C PHE A 111 20.34 -31.99 -17.51
N GLY A 112 19.46 -31.06 -17.90
CA GLY A 112 18.33 -31.33 -18.78
C GLY A 112 17.14 -31.99 -18.08
N VAL A 113 17.06 -31.91 -16.75
CA VAL A 113 15.87 -32.32 -16.00
C VAL A 113 14.80 -31.24 -16.16
N ASP A 114 13.62 -31.63 -16.64
CA ASP A 114 12.48 -30.73 -16.76
C ASP A 114 11.73 -30.61 -15.43
N LEU A 115 12.09 -29.58 -14.65
CA LEU A 115 11.45 -29.28 -13.37
C LEU A 115 10.06 -28.66 -13.51
N SER A 116 9.68 -28.21 -14.71
CA SER A 116 8.35 -27.64 -14.95
C SER A 116 7.26 -28.73 -14.96
N SER A 117 7.61 -29.95 -15.36
CA SER A 117 6.70 -31.10 -15.36
C SER A 117 6.79 -31.94 -14.08
N ASP A 118 7.96 -32.04 -13.46
CA ASP A 118 8.16 -32.72 -12.18
C ASP A 118 9.20 -31.97 -11.31
N PRO A 119 8.77 -31.12 -10.37
CA PRO A 119 9.66 -30.40 -9.45
C PRO A 119 10.54 -31.34 -8.58
N ASN A 120 10.10 -32.59 -8.39
CA ASN A 120 10.78 -33.56 -7.54
C ASN A 120 11.70 -34.50 -8.32
N ALA A 121 11.81 -34.34 -9.65
CA ALA A 121 12.63 -35.19 -10.50
C ALA A 121 14.07 -35.30 -9.98
N PRO A 122 14.65 -36.52 -9.88
CA PRO A 122 15.99 -36.71 -9.35
C PRO A 122 17.06 -36.20 -10.32
N LEU A 123 18.26 -35.94 -9.81
CA LEU A 123 19.44 -35.76 -10.66
C LEU A 123 19.68 -37.02 -11.51
N PRO A 124 20.14 -36.89 -12.77
CA PRO A 124 20.50 -38.04 -13.59
C PRO A 124 21.58 -38.93 -12.94
N ASP A 125 21.54 -40.23 -13.23
CA ASP A 125 22.50 -41.21 -12.69
C ASP A 125 23.94 -41.00 -13.18
N ALA A 126 24.14 -40.22 -14.24
CA ALA A 126 25.44 -39.82 -14.77
C ALA A 126 25.31 -38.47 -15.49
N PRO A 127 26.40 -37.67 -15.60
CA PRO A 127 26.35 -36.41 -16.35
C PRO A 127 26.11 -36.67 -17.85
N PRO A 128 25.38 -35.78 -18.54
CA PRO A 128 25.16 -35.88 -19.97
C PRO A 128 26.46 -35.65 -20.75
N SER A 129 26.48 -36.05 -22.03
CA SER A 129 27.62 -35.76 -22.92
C SER A 129 27.77 -34.28 -23.27
N SER A 130 26.70 -33.51 -23.05
CA SER A 130 26.64 -32.07 -23.26
C SER A 130 25.51 -31.48 -22.42
N ALA A 131 25.69 -30.27 -21.89
CA ALA A 131 24.69 -29.56 -21.10
C ALA A 131 24.37 -28.21 -21.72
N LYS A 132 23.08 -27.89 -21.92
CA LYS A 132 22.64 -26.55 -22.33
C LYS A 132 22.67 -25.67 -21.09
N VAL A 133 23.39 -24.56 -21.14
CA VAL A 133 23.33 -23.55 -20.08
C VAL A 133 21.96 -22.89 -20.13
N PRO A 134 21.19 -22.85 -19.02
CA PRO A 134 19.91 -22.17 -19.00
C PRO A 134 20.08 -20.68 -19.24
N ASP A 135 19.09 -20.04 -19.87
CA ASP A 135 19.09 -18.58 -19.95
C ASP A 135 18.68 -17.94 -18.62
N ILE A 136 18.82 -16.62 -18.52
CA ILE A 136 18.56 -15.92 -17.26
C ILE A 136 17.09 -16.02 -16.84
N HIS A 137 16.16 -16.10 -17.79
CA HIS A 137 14.74 -16.25 -17.48
C HIS A 137 14.44 -17.65 -16.92
N GLU A 138 14.97 -18.70 -17.56
CA GLU A 138 14.88 -20.09 -17.08
C GLU A 138 15.43 -20.21 -15.64
N VAL A 139 16.60 -19.61 -15.37
CA VAL A 139 17.20 -19.56 -14.02
C VAL A 139 16.29 -18.84 -13.01
N GLY A 140 15.76 -17.67 -13.39
CA GLY A 140 14.92 -16.87 -12.50
C GLY A 140 13.59 -17.54 -12.16
N LEU A 141 12.92 -18.14 -13.13
CA LEU A 141 11.61 -18.75 -12.95
C LEU A 141 11.68 -20.10 -12.22
N ILE A 142 12.49 -21.01 -12.74
CA ILE A 142 12.46 -22.44 -12.37
C ILE A 142 13.42 -22.72 -11.24
N ASP A 143 14.64 -22.18 -11.30
CA ASP A 143 15.67 -22.52 -10.33
C ASP A 143 15.53 -21.67 -9.07
N ALA A 144 15.40 -20.36 -9.26
CA ALA A 144 15.47 -19.39 -8.17
C ALA A 144 14.11 -19.05 -7.57
N GLY A 145 13.17 -18.54 -8.38
CA GLY A 145 11.87 -18.06 -7.93
C GLY A 145 11.05 -19.15 -7.23
N ALA A 146 10.99 -20.36 -7.82
CA ALA A 146 10.24 -21.47 -7.23
C ALA A 146 10.74 -21.84 -5.83
N ALA A 147 12.05 -22.03 -5.65
CA ALA A 147 12.61 -22.37 -4.35
C ALA A 147 12.56 -21.20 -3.34
N ALA A 148 12.68 -19.96 -3.81
CA ALA A 148 12.61 -18.78 -2.95
C ALA A 148 11.18 -18.47 -2.49
N SER A 149 10.17 -18.74 -3.31
CA SER A 149 8.76 -18.48 -3.00
C SER A 149 8.27 -19.26 -1.77
N GLU A 150 8.84 -20.46 -1.54
CA GLU A 150 8.56 -21.31 -0.38
C GLU A 150 8.95 -20.67 0.95
N VAL A 151 9.91 -19.73 0.95
CA VAL A 151 10.26 -18.95 2.15
C VAL A 151 9.08 -18.11 2.63
N PHE A 152 8.21 -17.71 1.70
CA PHE A 152 7.10 -16.78 1.93
C PHE A 152 5.72 -17.46 1.96
N THR A 153 5.67 -18.79 2.04
CA THR A 153 4.40 -19.53 2.10
C THR A 153 3.55 -19.08 3.29
N ASP A 154 4.16 -18.94 4.48
CA ASP A 154 3.55 -18.41 5.71
C ASP A 154 3.60 -16.88 5.83
N ALA A 155 4.14 -16.20 4.82
CA ALA A 155 4.16 -14.75 4.68
C ALA A 155 3.31 -14.32 3.46
N SER A 156 2.17 -14.99 3.27
CA SER A 156 1.19 -14.68 2.22
C SER A 156 -0.23 -14.72 2.80
N SER A 157 -1.16 -13.93 2.24
CA SER A 157 -2.56 -13.90 2.68
C SER A 157 -3.29 -15.23 2.44
N THR A 158 -2.79 -16.07 1.54
CA THR A 158 -3.42 -17.34 1.15
C THR A 158 -2.75 -18.57 1.77
N GLY A 159 -1.60 -18.41 2.42
CA GLY A 159 -0.78 -19.53 2.90
C GLY A 159 -0.12 -20.34 1.79
N ALA A 160 0.00 -19.79 0.58
CA ALA A 160 0.62 -20.42 -0.59
C ALA A 160 1.97 -19.76 -0.92
N PRO A 161 2.89 -20.45 -1.62
CA PRO A 161 4.17 -19.87 -2.00
C PRO A 161 4.00 -18.56 -2.79
N ASN A 162 4.72 -17.51 -2.39
CA ASN A 162 4.58 -16.19 -2.98
C ASN A 162 5.93 -15.71 -3.57
N TYR A 163 5.95 -15.42 -4.87
CA TYR A 163 7.18 -15.05 -5.59
C TYR A 163 7.44 -13.56 -5.55
N SER A 164 6.40 -12.73 -5.42
CA SER A 164 6.53 -11.26 -5.41
C SER A 164 7.50 -10.69 -4.36
N PRO A 165 7.58 -11.19 -3.10
CA PRO A 165 8.53 -10.70 -2.10
C PRO A 165 9.99 -11.08 -2.34
N TRP A 166 10.26 -12.05 -3.21
CA TRP A 166 11.59 -12.58 -3.41
C TRP A 166 12.53 -11.50 -3.98
N ALA A 167 13.75 -11.40 -3.44
CA ALA A 167 14.75 -10.42 -3.89
C ALA A 167 15.11 -10.51 -5.38
N GLY A 168 14.84 -11.66 -6.02
CA GLY A 168 14.99 -11.82 -7.46
C GLY A 168 14.11 -10.91 -8.31
N THR A 169 12.92 -10.54 -7.82
CA THR A 169 11.99 -9.70 -8.59
C THR A 169 12.61 -8.35 -8.95
N THR A 170 13.47 -7.79 -8.10
CA THR A 170 14.27 -6.60 -8.43
C THR A 170 15.62 -6.95 -9.08
N LEU A 171 16.35 -7.94 -8.55
CA LEU A 171 17.68 -8.31 -9.02
C LEU A 171 17.71 -8.67 -10.51
N PHE A 172 16.71 -9.39 -11.02
CA PHE A 172 16.73 -9.83 -12.42
C PHE A 172 16.61 -8.67 -13.41
N SER A 173 16.04 -7.53 -12.99
CA SER A 173 16.10 -6.30 -13.79
C SER A 173 17.54 -5.80 -13.96
N TYR A 174 18.42 -6.01 -12.99
CA TYR A 174 19.86 -5.74 -13.12
C TYR A 174 20.58 -6.78 -14.00
N LEU A 175 19.98 -7.95 -14.20
CA LEU A 175 20.50 -9.04 -15.03
C LEU A 175 19.86 -9.10 -16.41
N GLY A 176 19.11 -8.07 -16.81
CA GLY A 176 18.57 -7.93 -18.16
C GLY A 176 17.19 -8.55 -18.38
N ASP A 177 16.46 -8.89 -17.31
CA ASP A 177 15.09 -9.42 -17.39
C ASP A 177 14.14 -8.67 -16.45
N THR A 178 13.18 -7.93 -17.01
CA THR A 178 12.19 -7.16 -16.24
C THR A 178 10.94 -7.96 -15.89
N SER A 179 10.71 -9.11 -16.53
CA SER A 179 9.44 -9.83 -16.47
C SER A 179 9.00 -10.12 -15.04
N PHE A 180 9.92 -10.59 -14.21
CA PHE A 180 9.66 -10.88 -12.79
C PHE A 180 9.17 -9.66 -12.00
N PHE A 181 9.71 -8.47 -12.26
CA PHE A 181 9.23 -7.26 -11.61
C PHE A 181 7.87 -6.84 -12.18
N THR A 182 7.75 -6.78 -13.50
CA THR A 182 6.56 -6.25 -14.17
C THR A 182 5.34 -7.14 -14.03
N GLU A 183 5.54 -8.45 -13.98
CA GLU A 183 4.45 -9.44 -13.94
C GLU A 183 4.11 -9.88 -12.51
N TRP A 184 5.03 -9.76 -11.54
CA TRP A 184 4.81 -10.24 -10.17
C TRP A 184 4.83 -9.14 -9.11
N VAL A 185 5.27 -7.91 -9.43
CA VAL A 185 5.31 -6.79 -8.47
C VAL A 185 4.48 -5.61 -8.98
N ALA A 186 4.73 -5.16 -10.21
CA ALA A 186 4.07 -4.00 -10.80
C ALA A 186 2.77 -4.37 -11.54
N THR A 187 1.90 -5.13 -10.86
CA THR A 187 0.60 -5.57 -11.38
C THR A 187 -0.43 -5.59 -10.25
N ASN A 188 -1.71 -5.43 -10.61
CA ASN A 188 -2.83 -5.48 -9.67
C ASN A 188 -3.31 -6.92 -9.41
N ASP A 189 -3.09 -7.81 -10.38
CA ASP A 189 -3.72 -9.13 -10.42
C ASP A 189 -3.01 -10.14 -9.51
N THR A 190 -3.78 -11.01 -8.88
CA THR A 190 -3.25 -12.22 -8.25
C THR A 190 -3.03 -13.31 -9.30
N SER A 191 -2.08 -14.20 -9.04
CA SER A 191 -1.74 -15.31 -9.95
C SER A 191 -1.14 -16.47 -9.16
N ALA A 192 -0.65 -17.50 -9.86
CA ALA A 192 0.14 -18.55 -9.23
C ALA A 192 1.49 -18.06 -8.66
N PHE A 193 1.93 -16.85 -9.04
CA PHE A 193 3.21 -16.27 -8.61
C PHE A 193 3.05 -15.09 -7.64
N LYS A 194 1.89 -14.44 -7.62
CA LYS A 194 1.59 -13.28 -6.77
C LYS A 194 0.32 -13.53 -5.98
N MET A 195 0.46 -13.59 -4.65
CA MET A 195 -0.67 -13.87 -3.76
C MET A 195 -1.41 -12.59 -3.34
N GLU A 196 -0.69 -11.48 -3.20
CA GLU A 196 -1.29 -10.22 -2.74
C GLU A 196 -1.78 -9.41 -3.95
N GLY A 197 -3.03 -8.98 -3.93
CA GLY A 197 -3.56 -8.06 -4.94
C GLY A 197 -3.01 -6.64 -4.75
N GLY A 198 -3.24 -5.77 -5.73
CA GLY A 198 -2.92 -4.36 -5.55
C GLY A 198 -1.45 -4.02 -5.46
N THR A 199 -1.20 -2.89 -4.82
CA THR A 199 0.08 -2.17 -4.76
C THR A 199 0.94 -2.55 -3.56
N TYR A 200 0.51 -3.47 -2.70
CA TYR A 200 1.23 -3.88 -1.49
C TYR A 200 2.68 -4.27 -1.80
N ASP A 201 2.89 -5.20 -2.74
CA ASP A 201 4.24 -5.67 -3.10
C ASP A 201 5.14 -4.56 -3.69
N LEU A 202 4.55 -3.62 -4.42
CA LEU A 202 5.27 -2.46 -4.98
C LEU A 202 5.76 -1.53 -3.86
N ILE A 203 4.88 -1.20 -2.91
CA ILE A 203 5.20 -0.30 -1.79
C ILE A 203 6.17 -1.00 -0.83
N ALA A 204 6.00 -2.30 -0.59
CA ALA A 204 6.95 -3.11 0.18
C ALA A 204 8.33 -3.14 -0.47
N ALA A 205 8.43 -3.37 -1.79
CA ALA A 205 9.68 -3.30 -2.52
C ALA A 205 10.35 -1.92 -2.40
N ALA A 206 9.57 -0.84 -2.50
CA ALA A 206 10.08 0.52 -2.33
C ALA A 206 10.59 0.77 -0.90
N GLN A 207 9.84 0.36 0.13
CA GLN A 207 10.26 0.49 1.51
C GLN A 207 11.56 -0.30 1.77
N VAL A 208 11.62 -1.56 1.34
CA VAL A 208 12.80 -2.41 1.51
C VAL A 208 14.01 -1.82 0.80
N SER A 209 13.88 -1.44 -0.48
CA SER A 209 14.98 -0.80 -1.21
C SER A 209 15.48 0.45 -0.48
N MET A 210 14.59 1.28 0.06
CA MET A 210 14.99 2.48 0.81
C MET A 210 15.69 2.15 2.13
N GLN A 211 15.24 1.15 2.87
CA GLN A 211 15.89 0.73 4.12
C GLN A 211 17.25 0.07 3.87
N MET A 212 17.40 -0.62 2.73
CA MET A 212 18.64 -1.25 2.30
C MET A 212 19.66 -0.24 1.72
N LYS A 213 19.21 0.92 1.21
CA LYS A 213 20.07 2.01 0.74
C LYS A 213 20.80 2.69 1.90
N ASN A 214 21.90 2.07 2.33
CA ASN A 214 22.81 2.66 3.31
C ASN A 214 24.25 2.64 2.79
N LEU A 215 25.08 3.53 3.34
CA LEU A 215 26.51 3.62 2.98
C LEU A 215 27.27 2.32 3.32
N SER A 216 26.77 1.53 4.27
CA SER A 216 27.40 0.28 4.69
C SER A 216 27.45 -0.75 3.57
N TYR A 217 26.37 -0.91 2.78
CA TYR A 217 26.37 -1.83 1.64
C TYR A 217 27.41 -1.47 0.57
N VAL A 218 27.55 -0.17 0.27
CA VAL A 218 28.55 0.32 -0.69
C VAL A 218 29.97 0.06 -0.17
N VAL A 219 30.22 0.33 1.11
CA VAL A 219 31.50 0.05 1.77
C VAL A 219 31.79 -1.45 1.79
N GLU A 220 30.77 -2.28 2.04
CA GLU A 220 30.91 -3.72 2.05
C GLU A 220 31.25 -4.29 0.68
N THR A 221 30.56 -3.82 -0.37
CA THR A 221 30.86 -4.18 -1.77
C THR A 221 32.32 -3.86 -2.13
N LEU A 222 32.84 -2.73 -1.63
CA LEU A 222 34.24 -2.36 -1.77
C LEU A 222 35.18 -3.31 -1.01
N LEU A 223 34.87 -3.62 0.25
CA LEU A 223 35.69 -4.48 1.12
C LEU A 223 35.69 -5.94 0.66
N ALA A 224 34.58 -6.43 0.10
CA ALA A 224 34.45 -7.78 -0.45
C ALA A 224 35.13 -7.94 -1.82
N GLY A 225 35.59 -6.85 -2.44
CA GLY A 225 36.18 -6.89 -3.79
C GLY A 225 35.16 -7.11 -4.91
N GLU A 226 33.88 -6.85 -4.64
CA GLU A 226 32.75 -7.16 -5.52
C GLU A 226 32.39 -6.00 -6.48
N VAL A 227 33.10 -4.86 -6.38
CA VAL A 227 32.91 -3.69 -7.24
C VAL A 227 32.89 -4.02 -8.74
N PRO A 228 33.79 -4.87 -9.29
CA PRO A 228 33.73 -5.22 -10.72
C PRO A 228 32.40 -5.90 -11.09
N THR A 229 31.93 -6.84 -10.26
CA THR A 229 30.65 -7.54 -10.47
C THR A 229 29.48 -6.55 -10.39
N TYR A 230 29.49 -5.63 -9.42
CA TYR A 230 28.50 -4.57 -9.29
C TYR A 230 28.44 -3.64 -10.52
N LEU A 231 29.60 -3.25 -11.07
CA LEU A 231 29.63 -2.44 -12.29
C LEU A 231 29.15 -3.24 -13.51
N THR A 232 29.42 -4.55 -13.55
CA THR A 232 28.90 -5.45 -14.58
C THR A 232 27.37 -5.54 -14.53
N THR A 233 26.76 -5.71 -13.36
CA THR A 233 25.29 -5.76 -13.23
C THR A 233 24.65 -4.43 -13.66
N LEU A 234 25.23 -3.28 -13.29
CA LEU A 234 24.76 -1.98 -13.80
C LEU A 234 24.88 -1.85 -15.32
N GLY A 235 25.93 -2.40 -15.92
CA GLY A 235 26.12 -2.39 -17.37
C GLY A 235 25.11 -3.28 -18.11
N ILE A 236 24.83 -4.47 -17.58
CA ILE A 236 23.82 -5.41 -18.13
C ILE A 236 22.43 -4.80 -18.02
N GLY A 237 22.07 -4.35 -16.82
CA GLY A 237 20.72 -3.94 -16.48
C GLY A 237 20.34 -2.53 -16.91
N HIS A 238 21.24 -1.73 -17.48
CA HIS A 238 21.01 -0.29 -17.71
C HIS A 238 19.63 0.04 -18.32
N GLU A 239 19.22 -0.70 -19.36
CA GLU A 239 17.93 -0.48 -20.01
C GLU A 239 16.76 -1.13 -19.27
N THR A 240 16.93 -2.33 -18.74
CA THR A 240 15.87 -3.07 -18.03
C THR A 240 15.55 -2.45 -16.68
N ILE A 241 16.53 -1.89 -15.98
CA ILE A 241 16.34 -1.08 -14.78
C ILE A 241 15.48 0.14 -15.10
N ARG A 242 15.77 0.85 -16.20
CA ARG A 242 14.97 1.99 -16.64
C ARG A 242 13.52 1.57 -16.91
N LEU A 243 13.32 0.48 -17.63
CA LEU A 243 11.98 -0.07 -17.94
C LEU A 243 11.23 -0.51 -16.67
N ALA A 244 11.89 -1.18 -15.73
CA ALA A 244 11.28 -1.60 -14.47
C ALA A 244 10.90 -0.40 -13.59
N ALA A 245 11.75 0.63 -13.53
CA ALA A 245 11.43 1.88 -12.84
C ALA A 245 10.25 2.62 -13.49
N GLU A 246 10.16 2.62 -14.81
CA GLU A 246 9.00 3.17 -15.53
C GLU A 246 7.73 2.37 -15.26
N ALA A 247 7.79 1.04 -15.28
CA ALA A 247 6.67 0.18 -14.95
C ALA A 247 6.18 0.41 -13.51
N ALA A 248 7.09 0.56 -12.54
CA ALA A 248 6.74 0.89 -11.16
C ALA A 248 5.98 2.22 -11.07
N ARG A 249 6.48 3.26 -11.74
CA ARG A 249 5.85 4.60 -11.77
C ARG A 249 4.49 4.56 -12.44
N ASP A 250 4.41 3.89 -13.58
CA ASP A 250 3.21 3.83 -14.41
C ASP A 250 2.14 3.02 -13.69
N PHE A 251 2.47 1.88 -13.09
CA PHE A 251 1.56 1.09 -12.26
C PHE A 251 1.08 1.87 -11.02
N TYR A 252 1.97 2.57 -10.32
CA TYR A 252 1.59 3.42 -9.18
C TYR A 252 0.63 4.56 -9.60
N THR A 253 0.90 5.17 -10.76
CA THR A 253 0.06 6.24 -11.33
C THR A 253 -1.27 5.71 -11.84
N GLU A 254 -1.29 4.53 -12.44
CA GLU A 254 -2.50 3.86 -12.88
C GLU A 254 -3.36 3.48 -11.67
N SER A 255 -2.76 3.00 -10.58
CA SER A 255 -3.47 2.58 -9.38
C SER A 255 -4.13 3.74 -8.63
N TYR A 256 -3.38 4.81 -8.36
CA TYR A 256 -3.84 5.93 -7.52
C TYR A 256 -4.24 7.21 -8.29
N GLY A 257 -3.98 7.24 -9.59
CA GLY A 257 -4.27 8.38 -10.47
C GLY A 257 -3.25 9.51 -10.44
N SER A 258 -3.11 10.19 -11.57
CA SER A 258 -2.10 11.24 -11.79
C SER A 258 -2.30 12.50 -10.93
N SER A 259 -3.45 12.70 -10.29
CA SER A 259 -3.63 13.85 -9.39
C SER A 259 -2.82 13.74 -8.10
N VAL A 260 -2.53 12.50 -7.69
CA VAL A 260 -1.79 12.17 -6.45
C VAL A 260 -0.35 11.80 -6.76
N THR A 261 -0.11 11.18 -7.92
CA THR A 261 1.23 10.76 -8.34
C THR A 261 1.92 11.77 -9.27
N GLY A 262 1.16 12.68 -9.89
CA GLY A 262 1.63 13.66 -10.87
C GLY A 262 2.20 14.93 -10.24
N GLY A 263 3.47 14.88 -9.90
CA GLY A 263 4.24 16.04 -9.46
C GLY A 263 4.61 16.99 -10.60
N GLY A 264 4.07 18.20 -10.59
CA GLY A 264 4.47 19.30 -11.47
C GLY A 264 5.96 19.68 -11.35
N SER A 265 6.54 20.13 -12.45
CA SER A 265 7.99 20.26 -12.73
C SER A 265 8.82 21.28 -11.92
N LEU A 266 8.33 21.88 -10.82
CA LEU A 266 8.91 23.14 -10.32
C LEU A 266 9.59 23.12 -8.93
N ILE A 267 9.79 21.97 -8.26
CA ILE A 267 10.58 21.91 -7.00
C ILE A 267 11.47 20.63 -6.98
N PRO A 268 12.76 20.71 -6.61
CA PRO A 268 13.65 19.55 -6.48
C PRO A 268 13.26 18.72 -5.25
N GLY A 269 13.04 17.42 -5.43
CA GLY A 269 12.58 16.50 -4.37
C GLY A 269 11.57 15.43 -4.81
N LYS A 270 11.45 15.16 -6.13
CA LYS A 270 10.61 14.08 -6.65
C LYS A 270 11.20 12.73 -6.25
N LEU A 271 10.67 12.09 -5.21
CA LEU A 271 10.86 10.65 -5.08
C LEU A 271 9.79 9.94 -5.92
N ASP A 272 10.22 9.48 -7.09
CA ASP A 272 9.51 8.55 -7.95
C ASP A 272 9.68 7.15 -7.37
N ILE A 273 8.60 6.37 -7.23
CA ILE A 273 8.66 5.00 -6.67
C ILE A 273 9.60 4.11 -7.48
N GLY A 274 9.69 4.32 -8.80
CA GLY A 274 10.68 3.63 -9.63
C GLY A 274 12.12 3.96 -9.25
N SER A 275 12.41 5.23 -8.94
CA SER A 275 13.71 5.65 -8.43
C SER A 275 13.96 5.16 -6.99
N ALA A 276 12.92 5.11 -6.15
CA ALA A 276 13.02 4.56 -4.81
C ALA A 276 13.46 3.08 -4.83
N ILE A 277 12.98 2.30 -5.80
CA ILE A 277 13.35 0.88 -5.95
C ILE A 277 14.73 0.71 -6.60
N PHE A 278 15.00 1.45 -7.69
CA PHE A 278 16.12 1.13 -8.61
C PHE A 278 17.27 2.15 -8.67
N ASN A 279 17.18 3.30 -7.98
CA ASN A 279 18.26 4.29 -7.98
C ASN A 279 19.18 4.15 -6.77
N ASP A 280 20.34 3.51 -6.97
CA ASP A 280 21.25 3.13 -5.87
C ASP A 280 22.05 4.30 -5.25
N ILE A 281 22.17 5.44 -5.93
CA ILE A 281 23.12 6.52 -5.55
C ILE A 281 22.43 7.81 -5.11
N ALA A 282 21.26 8.14 -5.64
CA ALA A 282 20.68 9.49 -5.45
C ALA A 282 20.16 9.77 -4.03
N ASP A 283 19.84 8.73 -3.24
CA ASP A 283 18.92 8.88 -2.10
C ASP A 283 19.42 8.34 -0.76
N VAL A 284 20.73 8.12 -0.58
CA VAL A 284 21.35 7.69 0.70
C VAL A 284 21.08 8.69 1.84
N LEU A 285 20.64 9.92 1.51
CA LEU A 285 20.27 10.98 2.46
C LEU A 285 18.76 11.22 2.57
N SER A 286 17.93 10.41 1.91
CA SER A 286 16.46 10.53 1.97
C SER A 286 15.90 9.98 3.28
N THR A 287 14.70 10.42 3.66
CA THR A 287 14.01 9.92 4.86
C THR A 287 13.58 8.47 4.63
N PRO A 288 13.92 7.49 5.50
CA PRO A 288 13.67 6.07 5.25
C PRO A 288 12.18 5.67 5.25
N ASN A 289 11.29 6.59 5.62
CA ASN A 289 9.87 6.32 5.85
C ASN A 289 8.97 6.87 4.74
N LEU A 290 9.44 7.08 3.51
CA LEU A 290 8.59 7.64 2.45
C LEU A 290 7.50 6.66 2.00
N TYR A 291 7.88 5.38 1.84
CA TYR A 291 6.98 4.26 1.59
C TYR A 291 6.90 3.40 2.84
N ARG A 292 5.69 2.95 3.18
CA ARG A 292 5.51 2.06 4.30
C ARG A 292 4.40 1.05 4.06
N VAL A 293 4.62 -0.19 4.46
CA VAL A 293 3.59 -1.22 4.52
C VAL A 293 3.31 -1.64 5.96
N GLY A 294 2.10 -2.15 6.18
CA GLY A 294 1.78 -3.01 7.32
C GLY A 294 2.05 -4.49 7.00
N THR A 295 1.55 -5.37 7.85
CA THR A 295 1.64 -6.82 7.72
C THR A 295 0.54 -7.38 6.81
N LEU A 296 0.43 -8.70 6.71
CA LEU A 296 -0.69 -9.37 6.03
C LEU A 296 -1.78 -9.81 7.02
N HIS A 297 -1.79 -9.20 8.21
CA HIS A 297 -2.72 -9.42 9.32
C HIS A 297 -3.17 -8.07 9.88
N ASP A 298 -4.23 -8.07 10.69
CA ASP A 298 -4.75 -6.87 11.36
C ASP A 298 -3.64 -6.06 12.05
N ASP A 299 -3.49 -4.80 11.65
CA ASP A 299 -2.50 -3.87 12.16
C ASP A 299 -3.11 -2.69 12.93
N ASP A 300 -2.47 -2.34 14.05
CA ASP A 300 -2.60 -1.01 14.66
C ASP A 300 -1.50 -0.07 14.12
N PHE A 301 -1.74 0.49 12.93
CA PHE A 301 -0.77 1.30 12.21
C PHE A 301 -0.83 2.77 12.62
N THR A 302 0.29 3.38 13.04
CA THR A 302 0.37 4.84 13.22
C THR A 302 1.15 5.49 12.09
N LEU A 303 0.58 6.50 11.43
CA LEU A 303 1.27 7.27 10.40
C LEU A 303 2.48 8.01 10.99
N ALA A 304 3.60 8.01 10.26
CA ALA A 304 4.83 8.69 10.65
C ALA A 304 5.10 9.90 9.75
N PHE A 305 5.66 10.97 10.32
CA PHE A 305 6.03 12.16 9.54
C PHE A 305 6.96 11.79 8.38
N GLY A 306 6.65 12.28 7.18
CA GLY A 306 7.35 11.94 5.94
C GLY A 306 6.74 10.76 5.18
N ASN A 307 5.76 10.01 5.70
CA ASN A 307 5.03 9.04 4.88
C ASN A 307 4.36 9.74 3.69
N ILE A 308 4.67 9.26 2.48
CA ILE A 308 4.08 9.69 1.20
C ILE A 308 3.11 8.64 0.68
N ALA A 309 3.41 7.36 0.91
CA ALA A 309 2.51 6.26 0.59
C ALA A 309 2.53 5.21 1.70
N VAL A 310 1.35 4.81 2.15
CA VAL A 310 1.11 3.75 3.12
C VAL A 310 0.15 2.74 2.51
N ASN A 311 0.46 1.46 2.63
CA ASN A 311 -0.48 0.37 2.35
C ASN A 311 -0.47 -0.62 3.53
N THR A 312 -1.55 -0.74 4.30
CA THR A 312 -1.53 -1.55 5.53
C THR A 312 -1.53 -3.05 5.25
N GLY A 313 -2.12 -3.49 4.14
CA GLY A 313 -1.90 -4.82 3.60
C GLY A 313 -3.17 -5.62 3.60
N SER A 314 -3.15 -6.79 4.25
CA SER A 314 -4.37 -7.59 4.42
C SER A 314 -4.73 -7.64 5.89
N GLY A 315 -6.02 -7.73 6.19
CA GLY A 315 -6.52 -7.73 7.57
C GLY A 315 -7.44 -6.55 7.81
N ASP A 316 -8.08 -6.50 8.96
CA ASP A 316 -8.90 -5.37 9.36
C ASP A 316 -8.01 -4.35 10.10
N ASP A 317 -7.46 -3.38 9.37
CA ASP A 317 -6.44 -2.49 9.89
C ASP A 317 -7.00 -1.22 10.52
N THR A 318 -6.30 -0.69 11.52
CA THR A 318 -6.58 0.62 12.13
C THR A 318 -5.41 1.57 11.94
N ILE A 319 -5.62 2.62 11.14
CA ILE A 319 -4.64 3.65 10.81
C ILE A 319 -4.87 4.90 11.67
N SER A 320 -4.03 5.07 12.68
CA SER A 320 -4.00 6.24 13.55
C SER A 320 -3.25 7.41 12.93
N VAL A 321 -3.93 8.56 12.78
CA VAL A 321 -3.35 9.80 12.29
C VAL A 321 -2.86 10.66 13.47
N PRO A 322 -1.54 10.87 13.65
CA PRO A 322 -1.05 11.61 14.81
C PRO A 322 -1.36 13.11 14.71
N ARG A 323 -1.45 13.79 15.86
CA ARG A 323 -1.70 15.25 15.94
C ARG A 323 -0.80 16.10 15.04
N GLY A 324 0.45 15.70 14.83
CA GLY A 324 1.42 16.42 13.98
C GLY A 324 1.16 16.31 12.48
N TRP A 325 0.30 15.39 12.05
CA TRP A 325 0.01 15.08 10.65
C TRP A 325 -0.62 16.23 9.86
N GLN A 326 -1.28 17.15 10.56
CA GLN A 326 -1.88 18.36 9.99
C GLN A 326 -0.91 19.21 9.15
N ASN A 327 0.41 19.12 9.42
CA ASN A 327 1.44 19.87 8.70
C ASN A 327 2.28 18.97 7.76
N ASN A 328 1.88 17.71 7.54
CA ASN A 328 2.63 16.82 6.67
C ASN A 328 2.31 17.15 5.20
N ALA A 329 3.33 17.63 4.50
CA ALA A 329 3.32 17.70 3.04
C ALA A 329 3.86 16.38 2.51
N GLY A 330 2.98 15.44 2.13
CA GLY A 330 3.37 14.38 1.22
C GLY A 330 3.81 14.95 -0.14
N ASN A 331 4.00 14.11 -1.16
CA ASN A 331 4.42 14.52 -2.50
C ASN A 331 3.49 15.64 -3.03
N TYR A 332 3.97 16.88 -3.06
CA TYR A 332 3.17 18.07 -3.45
C TYR A 332 1.88 18.29 -2.64
N GLY A 333 1.89 17.88 -1.37
CA GLY A 333 0.75 18.03 -0.46
C GLY A 333 -0.26 16.89 -0.51
N TRP A 334 0.04 15.76 -1.16
CA TRP A 334 -0.77 14.54 -1.11
C TRP A 334 -0.03 13.37 -0.45
N THR A 335 -0.73 12.62 0.39
CA THR A 335 -0.31 11.30 0.87
C THR A 335 -1.30 10.24 0.39
N VAL A 336 -0.78 9.09 -0.07
CA VAL A 336 -1.57 7.88 -0.32
C VAL A 336 -1.70 7.11 0.98
N ILE A 337 -2.94 6.83 1.39
CA ILE A 337 -3.27 5.93 2.48
C ILE A 337 -4.16 4.84 1.87
N ASP A 338 -3.66 3.62 1.85
CA ASP A 338 -4.30 2.46 1.27
C ASP A 338 -4.50 1.42 2.37
N GLY A 339 -5.75 1.00 2.62
CA GLY A 339 -6.03 -0.06 3.59
C GLY A 339 -5.63 -1.45 3.05
N GLY A 340 -5.66 -1.60 1.73
CA GLY A 340 -5.46 -2.89 1.09
C GLY A 340 -6.72 -3.74 1.14
N SER A 341 -6.65 -4.96 1.67
CA SER A 341 -7.79 -5.89 1.70
C SER A 341 -8.26 -6.16 3.12
N GLY A 342 -9.52 -5.87 3.41
CA GLY A 342 -10.13 -6.12 4.71
C GLY A 342 -11.18 -5.07 4.99
N HIS A 343 -11.43 -4.79 6.26
CA HIS A 343 -12.27 -3.69 6.70
C HIS A 343 -11.45 -2.65 7.46
N ASP A 344 -10.91 -1.69 6.71
CA ASP A 344 -9.87 -0.79 7.20
C ASP A 344 -10.43 0.54 7.74
N THR A 345 -9.86 1.01 8.84
CA THR A 345 -10.28 2.22 9.55
C THR A 345 -9.19 3.28 9.59
N VAL A 346 -9.47 4.52 9.18
CA VAL A 346 -8.55 5.67 9.39
C VAL A 346 -9.09 6.62 10.46
N ASP A 347 -8.29 6.88 11.51
CA ASP A 347 -8.66 7.70 12.65
C ASP A 347 -7.93 9.07 12.68
N TYR A 348 -8.67 10.13 12.34
CA TYR A 348 -8.26 11.53 12.39
C TYR A 348 -8.56 12.25 13.71
N SER A 349 -9.14 11.57 14.70
CA SER A 349 -9.62 12.19 15.95
C SER A 349 -8.54 12.89 16.78
N SER A 350 -7.26 12.55 16.55
CA SER A 350 -6.12 13.18 17.22
C SER A 350 -5.72 14.54 16.61
N LEU A 351 -6.29 14.95 15.48
CA LEU A 351 -6.02 16.25 14.88
C LEU A 351 -6.56 17.40 15.75
N SER A 352 -5.93 18.57 15.64
CA SER A 352 -6.27 19.73 16.48
C SER A 352 -7.23 20.74 15.84
N HIS A 353 -7.75 20.43 14.66
CA HIS A 353 -8.69 21.24 13.89
C HIS A 353 -9.55 20.31 13.02
N GLY A 354 -10.70 20.80 12.56
CA GLY A 354 -11.55 20.06 11.65
C GLY A 354 -10.97 19.90 10.25
N VAL A 355 -11.48 18.91 9.54
CA VAL A 355 -11.08 18.50 8.19
C VAL A 355 -12.24 18.57 7.21
N ASN A 356 -11.93 18.53 5.92
CA ASN A 356 -12.95 18.36 4.87
C ASN A 356 -12.79 16.97 4.24
N LEU A 357 -13.80 16.11 4.38
CA LEU A 357 -13.89 14.85 3.69
C LEU A 357 -14.74 15.02 2.42
N LYS A 358 -14.16 14.67 1.28
CA LYS A 358 -14.82 14.62 -0.03
C LYS A 358 -14.56 13.28 -0.69
N PHE A 359 -15.32 12.96 -1.72
CA PHE A 359 -15.09 11.78 -2.54
C PHE A 359 -14.83 12.22 -3.98
N ASP A 360 -13.85 11.59 -4.60
CA ASP A 360 -13.58 11.66 -6.04
C ASP A 360 -13.24 10.26 -6.57
N ALA A 361 -13.06 10.12 -7.88
CA ALA A 361 -12.63 8.88 -8.50
C ALA A 361 -11.34 9.11 -9.29
N GLN A 362 -10.32 8.29 -9.02
CA GLN A 362 -8.99 8.36 -9.62
C GLN A 362 -8.35 6.98 -9.70
N GLY A 363 -7.56 6.76 -10.75
CA GLY A 363 -6.84 5.51 -10.94
C GLY A 363 -7.74 4.28 -11.14
N SER A 364 -7.16 3.09 -11.05
CA SER A 364 -7.83 1.81 -11.27
C SER A 364 -8.65 1.36 -10.06
N TYR A 365 -8.33 1.81 -8.84
CA TYR A 365 -9.14 1.58 -7.66
C TYR A 365 -10.47 2.35 -7.67
N GLY A 366 -10.61 3.35 -8.54
CA GLY A 366 -11.86 4.08 -8.73
C GLY A 366 -12.12 5.08 -7.60
N GLY A 367 -13.21 4.87 -6.84
CA GLY A 367 -13.68 5.80 -5.80
C GLY A 367 -12.76 5.87 -4.59
N ARG A 368 -12.46 7.09 -4.10
CA ARG A 368 -11.61 7.31 -2.93
C ARG A 368 -12.15 8.39 -2.01
N GLY A 369 -11.77 8.34 -0.74
CA GLY A 369 -11.91 9.45 0.19
C GLY A 369 -10.78 10.46 0.01
N VAL A 370 -11.07 11.74 0.17
CA VAL A 370 -10.09 12.84 0.14
C VAL A 370 -10.25 13.67 1.39
N ILE A 371 -9.22 13.65 2.26
CA ILE A 371 -9.18 14.46 3.47
C ILE A 371 -8.35 15.72 3.21
N GLU A 372 -9.00 16.88 3.12
CA GLU A 372 -8.33 18.17 3.03
C GLU A 372 -8.12 18.76 4.44
N LYS A 373 -6.86 18.97 4.79
CA LYS A 373 -6.40 19.49 6.08
C LYS A 373 -6.04 20.97 5.97
N ASN A 374 -6.13 21.70 7.09
CA ASN A 374 -5.68 23.09 7.16
C ASN A 374 -4.16 23.17 6.94
N GLY A 375 -3.75 23.70 5.78
CA GLY A 375 -2.35 23.94 5.44
C GLY A 375 -1.90 25.39 5.71
N ILE A 376 -0.59 25.61 5.78
CA ILE A 376 0.00 26.96 5.83
C ILE A 376 0.24 27.44 4.39
N GLY A 377 -0.55 28.38 3.87
CA GLY A 377 -0.31 29.03 2.56
C GLY A 377 -1.27 28.63 1.43
N LEU A 378 -0.81 28.65 0.17
CA LEU A 378 -1.59 28.38 -1.06
C LEU A 378 -1.80 26.88 -1.37
N TYR A 379 -1.25 25.97 -0.57
CA TYR A 379 -1.32 24.52 -0.77
C TYR A 379 -1.98 23.87 0.46
N GLY A 380 -3.18 23.33 0.30
CA GLY A 380 -3.80 22.49 1.32
C GLY A 380 -3.18 21.09 1.31
N PHE A 381 -2.93 20.52 2.48
CA PHE A 381 -2.44 19.14 2.61
C PHE A 381 -3.61 18.16 2.51
N LYS A 382 -3.44 17.10 1.74
CA LYS A 382 -4.49 16.16 1.37
C LYS A 382 -4.03 14.72 1.61
N ASP A 383 -4.94 13.88 2.05
CA ASP A 383 -4.74 12.43 2.04
C ASP A 383 -5.76 11.83 1.07
N GLY A 384 -5.30 10.95 0.17
CA GLY A 384 -6.16 10.09 -0.63
C GLY A 384 -6.31 8.76 0.08
N LEU A 385 -7.54 8.41 0.45
CA LEU A 385 -7.93 7.20 1.16
C LEU A 385 -8.45 6.17 0.15
N TYR A 386 -7.69 5.11 -0.08
CA TYR A 386 -8.03 4.02 -0.99
C TYR A 386 -8.27 2.75 -0.20
N ASN A 387 -9.26 1.95 -0.61
CA ASN A 387 -9.61 0.71 0.08
C ASN A 387 -9.75 0.93 1.59
N ILE A 388 -10.56 1.93 1.96
CA ILE A 388 -10.87 2.26 3.36
C ILE A 388 -12.38 2.17 3.52
N GLU A 389 -12.82 1.29 4.41
CA GLU A 389 -14.22 1.05 4.72
C GLU A 389 -14.71 1.98 5.82
N ALA A 390 -13.85 2.46 6.71
CA ALA A 390 -14.23 3.32 7.83
C ALA A 390 -13.31 4.54 8.02
N VAL A 391 -13.89 5.70 8.26
CA VAL A 391 -13.16 6.94 8.56
C VAL A 391 -13.74 7.59 9.81
N LYS A 392 -12.90 7.79 10.81
CA LYS A 392 -13.22 8.55 12.01
C LYS A 392 -12.61 9.94 11.92
N LEU A 393 -13.48 10.95 11.94
CA LEU A 393 -13.12 12.36 11.86
C LEU A 393 -12.80 12.94 13.23
N THR A 394 -12.80 14.26 13.33
CA THR A 394 -12.28 14.99 14.49
C THR A 394 -13.37 15.35 15.48
N ASP A 395 -12.98 15.77 16.69
CA ASP A 395 -13.93 16.38 17.63
C ASP A 395 -14.18 17.88 17.33
N PHE A 396 -13.74 18.37 16.16
CA PHE A 396 -13.89 19.76 15.71
C PHE A 396 -14.92 19.87 14.58
N LYS A 397 -15.08 21.08 14.02
CA LYS A 397 -15.99 21.29 12.91
C LYS A 397 -15.46 20.67 11.62
N ASP A 398 -15.96 19.49 11.30
CA ASP A 398 -15.68 18.79 10.05
C ASP A 398 -16.73 19.11 8.98
N ASN A 399 -16.33 19.05 7.72
CA ASN A 399 -17.23 19.14 6.59
C ASN A 399 -17.15 17.84 5.78
N VAL A 400 -18.27 17.18 5.52
CA VAL A 400 -18.36 15.95 4.73
C VAL A 400 -19.22 16.22 3.50
N THR A 401 -18.73 15.91 2.31
CA THR A 401 -19.46 16.11 1.05
C THR A 401 -19.52 14.81 0.26
N PHE A 402 -20.73 14.32 0.03
CA PHE A 402 -21.05 13.21 -0.86
C PHE A 402 -21.55 13.77 -2.20
N ASN A 403 -20.99 13.27 -3.31
CA ASN A 403 -21.41 13.66 -4.66
C ASN A 403 -21.92 12.42 -5.41
N ASP A 404 -23.16 12.45 -5.89
CA ASP A 404 -23.82 11.29 -6.53
C ASP A 404 -23.32 10.96 -7.95
N ARG A 405 -22.43 11.78 -8.54
CA ARG A 405 -21.80 11.47 -9.83
C ARG A 405 -20.35 11.01 -9.70
N VAL A 406 -19.89 10.88 -8.46
CA VAL A 406 -18.60 10.31 -8.14
C VAL A 406 -18.83 8.92 -7.55
N LEU A 407 -18.06 7.92 -8.00
CA LEU A 407 -18.05 6.60 -7.38
C LEU A 407 -17.62 6.74 -5.91
N THR A 408 -18.54 6.46 -4.99
CA THR A 408 -18.20 6.16 -3.60
C THR A 408 -17.45 4.82 -3.55
N PRO A 409 -16.62 4.57 -2.51
CA PRO A 409 -15.97 3.28 -2.32
C PRO A 409 -17.00 2.13 -2.39
N ALA A 410 -16.68 1.08 -3.15
CA ALA A 410 -17.64 0.08 -3.61
C ALA A 410 -18.26 -0.82 -2.52
N ASN A 411 -17.71 -0.79 -1.29
CA ASN A 411 -18.05 -1.74 -0.22
C ASN A 411 -18.88 -1.14 0.92
N GLY A 412 -19.37 0.11 0.76
CA GLY A 412 -20.01 0.84 1.84
C GLY A 412 -18.97 1.52 2.72
N LEU A 413 -19.15 2.82 2.93
CA LEU A 413 -18.24 3.63 3.75
C LEU A 413 -18.92 3.98 5.07
N GLU A 414 -18.24 3.74 6.18
CA GLU A 414 -18.62 4.21 7.51
C GLU A 414 -17.89 5.53 7.81
N VAL A 415 -18.64 6.60 8.04
CA VAL A 415 -18.07 7.89 8.47
C VAL A 415 -18.49 8.18 9.90
N ASN A 416 -17.53 8.27 10.81
CA ASN A 416 -17.74 8.68 12.19
C ASN A 416 -17.35 10.16 12.36
N LEU A 417 -18.34 11.00 12.67
CA LEU A 417 -18.19 12.47 12.71
C LEU A 417 -17.53 13.02 13.98
N GLY A 418 -17.14 12.16 14.93
CA GLY A 418 -16.64 12.58 16.24
C GLY A 418 -17.68 13.38 17.04
N LYS A 419 -17.21 14.08 18.08
CA LYS A 419 -18.06 14.89 19.00
C LYS A 419 -18.17 16.36 18.57
N GLY A 420 -17.58 16.72 17.44
CA GLY A 420 -17.60 18.09 16.93
C GLY A 420 -18.93 18.47 16.29
N SER A 421 -19.17 19.76 16.07
CA SER A 421 -20.31 20.20 15.25
C SER A 421 -19.93 20.11 13.77
N SER A 422 -20.59 19.27 12.97
CA SER A 422 -20.16 19.01 11.58
C SER A 422 -21.20 19.41 10.54
N GLU A 423 -20.77 19.77 9.33
CA GLU A 423 -21.64 19.96 8.17
C GLU A 423 -21.55 18.75 7.24
N ILE A 424 -22.69 18.16 6.89
CA ILE A 424 -22.79 17.07 5.91
C ILE A 424 -23.57 17.58 4.71
N ARG A 425 -23.04 17.37 3.51
CA ARG A 425 -23.64 17.80 2.24
C ARG A 425 -23.77 16.61 1.30
N PHE A 426 -24.96 16.41 0.76
CA PHE A 426 -25.22 15.50 -0.34
C PHE A 426 -25.52 16.36 -1.57
N GLU A 427 -24.62 16.38 -2.55
CA GLU A 427 -24.64 17.29 -3.70
C GLU A 427 -24.81 16.53 -5.01
N HIS A 428 -25.62 17.05 -5.94
CA HIS A 428 -25.69 16.49 -7.29
C HIS A 428 -24.52 16.96 -8.14
N GLY A 429 -23.77 16.05 -8.74
CA GLY A 429 -22.65 16.41 -9.61
C GLY A 429 -23.12 16.89 -10.99
N TYR A 430 -22.99 18.17 -11.32
CA TYR A 430 -23.29 18.64 -12.70
C TYR A 430 -22.09 18.42 -13.64
N THR A 431 -22.14 17.43 -14.53
CA THR A 431 -21.11 17.27 -15.57
C THR A 431 -21.18 18.42 -16.57
N THR A 432 -20.11 19.21 -16.70
CA THR A 432 -19.98 20.13 -17.83
C THR A 432 -19.71 19.32 -19.10
N ALA A 433 -20.50 19.56 -20.16
CA ALA A 433 -20.22 18.97 -21.47
C ALA A 433 -18.82 19.42 -21.97
N PRO A 434 -18.07 18.58 -22.70
CA PRO A 434 -16.75 18.96 -23.22
C PRO A 434 -16.87 20.20 -24.11
N GLY A 435 -16.31 21.33 -23.67
CA GLY A 435 -16.32 22.60 -24.40
C GLY A 435 -17.44 23.59 -24.03
N GLY A 436 -18.29 23.28 -23.05
CA GLY A 436 -19.25 24.24 -22.48
C GLY A 436 -18.66 24.97 -21.28
N SER A 437 -18.75 26.31 -21.26
CA SER A 437 -18.57 27.07 -20.01
C SER A 437 -19.55 26.55 -18.97
N ALA A 438 -19.07 26.29 -17.75
CA ALA A 438 -19.88 25.81 -16.63
C ALA A 438 -21.23 26.56 -16.56
N PRO A 439 -22.37 25.87 -16.41
CA PRO A 439 -23.63 26.53 -16.12
C PRO A 439 -23.43 27.43 -14.90
N GLN A 440 -23.64 28.74 -15.07
CA GLN A 440 -23.42 29.74 -14.02
C GLN A 440 -24.47 29.75 -12.92
N ASP A 441 -25.46 28.87 -12.96
CA ASP A 441 -26.52 28.81 -11.96
C ASP A 441 -26.26 27.64 -11.01
N TYR A 442 -25.35 27.91 -10.08
CA TYR A 442 -25.39 27.64 -8.66
C TYR A 442 -23.95 27.82 -8.18
N LEU A 443 -23.51 29.09 -8.18
CA LEU A 443 -22.63 29.58 -7.12
C LEU A 443 -23.37 29.33 -5.80
N GLY A 444 -23.33 28.06 -5.34
CA GLY A 444 -23.63 27.71 -3.97
C GLY A 444 -22.80 28.67 -3.14
N VAL A 445 -23.51 29.53 -2.41
CA VAL A 445 -22.91 30.59 -1.62
C VAL A 445 -21.75 29.97 -0.87
N ASN A 446 -20.55 30.47 -1.18
CA ASN A 446 -19.32 30.15 -0.49
C ASN A 446 -19.48 30.66 0.95
N LEU A 447 -20.15 29.86 1.79
CA LEU A 447 -20.20 30.03 3.25
C LEU A 447 -19.05 29.27 3.91
N SER A 448 -18.12 28.72 3.12
CA SER A 448 -16.92 28.06 3.62
C SER A 448 -15.75 29.03 3.75
N MET A 449 -15.97 30.24 4.27
CA MET A 449 -14.93 31.09 4.88
C MET A 449 -15.63 32.09 5.80
N LEU A 450 -15.10 32.28 7.01
CA LEU A 450 -15.57 33.15 8.10
C LEU A 450 -16.44 32.47 9.18
N SER A 451 -15.96 31.37 9.75
CA SER A 451 -15.99 31.26 11.21
C SER A 451 -14.53 31.21 11.66
N ASN A 452 -14.03 32.39 12.03
CA ASN A 452 -12.89 32.50 12.93
C ASN A 452 -13.40 32.16 14.34
N ASP A 453 -13.90 30.96 14.56
CA ASP A 453 -14.11 30.52 15.94
C ASP A 453 -12.76 30.07 16.48
N VAL A 454 -12.12 31.07 17.08
CA VAL A 454 -10.94 31.02 17.94
C VAL A 454 -10.97 29.71 18.76
N PRO A 455 -9.83 29.02 18.90
CA PRO A 455 -9.76 27.82 19.72
C PRO A 455 -10.14 28.22 21.16
N PHE A 456 -10.98 27.43 21.82
CA PHE A 456 -11.02 27.43 23.27
C PHE A 456 -10.06 26.36 23.79
N PRO A 457 -8.77 26.69 24.04
CA PRO A 457 -8.01 25.95 25.02
C PRO A 457 -8.47 26.43 26.40
N ASN A 458 -8.89 25.50 27.25
CA ASN A 458 -9.00 25.68 28.70
C ASN A 458 -9.92 26.83 29.19
N SER A 459 -11.24 26.62 29.24
CA SER A 459 -12.04 27.30 30.28
C SER A 459 -12.18 26.36 31.49
N LEU A 460 -11.70 26.81 32.64
CA LEU A 460 -11.90 26.22 33.98
C LEU A 460 -13.39 26.25 34.44
N LEU A 461 -14.32 26.31 33.49
CA LEU A 461 -15.76 26.40 33.64
C LEU A 461 -16.38 25.49 32.58
N ASN A 462 -16.90 24.35 33.01
CA ASN A 462 -17.76 23.44 32.24
C ASN A 462 -19.05 24.18 31.82
N ILE A 463 -18.98 25.03 30.79
CA ILE A 463 -20.17 25.51 30.10
C ILE A 463 -20.47 24.47 29.02
N PRO A 464 -21.62 23.77 29.06
CA PRO A 464 -21.98 22.84 28.01
C PRO A 464 -22.11 23.58 26.68
N VAL A 465 -21.23 23.30 25.73
CA VAL A 465 -21.37 23.78 24.35
C VAL A 465 -22.36 22.87 23.65
N LYS A 466 -23.42 23.46 23.09
CA LYS A 466 -24.42 22.74 22.32
C LYS A 466 -23.80 22.30 20.99
N GLN A 467 -23.68 20.99 20.78
CA GLN A 467 -23.20 20.44 19.51
C GLN A 467 -24.34 20.42 18.50
N THR A 468 -24.06 20.84 17.27
CA THR A 468 -25.02 20.87 16.18
C THR A 468 -24.42 20.19 14.95
N HIS A 469 -25.11 19.20 14.40
CA HIS A 469 -24.78 18.65 13.08
C HIS A 469 -25.82 19.12 12.07
N ASN A 470 -25.35 19.69 10.96
CA ASN A 470 -26.21 20.21 9.89
C ASN A 470 -26.12 19.28 8.68
N ILE A 471 -27.24 18.71 8.25
CA ILE A 471 -27.31 17.85 7.07
C ILE A 471 -28.03 18.59 5.95
N TYR A 472 -27.37 18.77 4.80
CA TYR A 472 -27.89 19.38 3.58
C TYR A 472 -28.02 18.34 2.47
N ILE A 473 -29.17 18.29 1.80
CA ILE A 473 -29.41 17.36 0.68
C ILE A 473 -29.87 18.18 -0.54
N ASP A 474 -29.15 18.01 -1.66
CA ASP A 474 -29.50 18.54 -2.97
C ASP A 474 -30.69 17.77 -3.57
N ASP A 475 -31.54 18.48 -4.31
CA ASP A 475 -32.82 17.96 -4.78
C ASP A 475 -32.71 16.90 -5.87
N SER A 476 -31.56 16.88 -6.53
CA SER A 476 -31.25 15.99 -7.63
C SER A 476 -30.36 14.82 -7.20
N PHE A 477 -30.06 14.69 -5.89
CA PHE A 477 -29.18 13.67 -5.36
C PHE A 477 -29.76 12.25 -5.48
N GLU A 478 -29.07 11.36 -6.19
CA GLU A 478 -29.46 9.96 -6.31
C GLU A 478 -28.98 9.13 -5.10
N LEU A 479 -29.91 8.67 -4.26
CA LEU A 479 -29.58 7.88 -3.05
C LEU A 479 -29.03 6.48 -3.31
N GLY A 480 -29.25 5.94 -4.52
CA GLY A 480 -28.75 4.61 -4.88
C GLY A 480 -27.24 4.47 -4.65
N PHE A 481 -26.52 5.59 -4.70
CA PHE A 481 -25.07 5.68 -4.46
C PHE A 481 -24.64 5.47 -3.01
N LEU A 482 -25.54 5.66 -2.05
CA LEU A 482 -25.23 5.47 -0.63
C LEU A 482 -25.56 4.06 -0.15
N GLN A 483 -26.08 3.17 -1.00
CA GLN A 483 -26.46 1.82 -0.59
C GLN A 483 -25.29 1.13 0.13
N ALA A 484 -25.56 0.58 1.31
CA ALA A 484 -24.59 -0.05 2.21
C ALA A 484 -23.57 0.89 2.92
N SER A 485 -23.62 2.20 2.71
CA SER A 485 -22.84 3.17 3.51
C SER A 485 -23.53 3.52 4.82
N SER A 486 -22.78 4.08 5.76
CA SER A 486 -23.33 4.58 7.02
C SER A 486 -22.63 5.85 7.53
N LEU A 487 -23.37 6.65 8.28
CA LEU A 487 -22.88 7.84 8.97
C LEU A 487 -23.20 7.68 10.46
N SER A 488 -22.20 7.73 11.32
CA SER A 488 -22.38 7.69 12.76
C SER A 488 -22.05 9.04 13.41
N ILE A 489 -22.92 9.48 14.31
CA ILE A 489 -22.69 10.60 15.22
C ILE A 489 -22.70 10.03 16.64
N ASP A 490 -21.53 9.92 17.27
CA ASP A 490 -21.35 9.20 18.54
C ASP A 490 -22.01 7.80 18.51
N ASN A 491 -23.11 7.60 19.25
CA ASN A 491 -23.83 6.33 19.37
C ASN A 491 -25.07 6.25 18.47
N HIS A 492 -25.27 7.25 17.59
CA HIS A 492 -26.39 7.30 16.66
C HIS A 492 -25.93 6.92 15.26
N LEU A 493 -26.50 5.83 14.72
CA LEU A 493 -26.18 5.33 13.39
C LEU A 493 -27.27 5.73 12.39
N LEU A 494 -26.86 6.41 11.33
CA LEU A 494 -27.63 6.62 10.12
C LEU A 494 -27.12 5.66 9.04
N ALA A 495 -27.85 4.58 8.80
CA ALA A 495 -27.54 3.61 7.75
C ALA A 495 -28.35 3.86 6.48
N PHE A 496 -27.73 3.72 5.32
CA PHE A 496 -28.36 3.92 4.01
C PHE A 496 -28.66 2.55 3.38
N GLY A 497 -29.75 1.90 3.82
CA GLY A 497 -30.10 0.51 3.44
C GLY A 497 -31.31 0.37 2.50
N ALA A 498 -31.41 -0.80 1.85
CA ALA A 498 -32.62 -1.29 1.17
C ALA A 498 -33.68 -1.74 2.21
N GLU A 499 -34.97 -1.71 1.83
CA GLU A 499 -36.13 -2.00 2.70
C GLU A 499 -35.87 -3.17 3.69
N GLY A 500 -35.79 -2.85 4.98
CA GLY A 500 -35.64 -3.84 6.06
C GLY A 500 -34.57 -3.55 7.12
N SER A 501 -33.72 -2.52 6.95
CA SER A 501 -32.83 -2.04 8.01
C SER A 501 -33.59 -1.19 9.04
N ASN A 502 -33.25 -1.30 10.33
CA ASN A 502 -33.94 -0.60 11.42
C ASN A 502 -33.60 0.91 11.53
N SER A 503 -32.57 1.37 10.80
CA SER A 503 -32.32 2.76 10.42
C SER A 503 -32.25 2.81 8.89
N SER A 504 -32.93 3.76 8.26
CA SER A 504 -33.01 3.84 6.78
C SER A 504 -33.38 5.24 6.30
N PHE A 505 -32.89 5.59 5.10
CA PHE A 505 -33.40 6.70 4.30
C PHE A 505 -34.39 6.14 3.28
N SER A 506 -35.62 6.65 3.25
CA SER A 506 -36.60 6.27 2.23
C SER A 506 -37.17 7.51 1.55
N LEU A 507 -37.09 7.54 0.21
CA LEU A 507 -37.82 8.47 -0.64
C LEU A 507 -39.07 7.76 -1.14
N ASN A 508 -40.22 8.23 -0.70
CA ASN A 508 -41.51 7.75 -1.21
C ASN A 508 -42.03 8.75 -2.24
N TYR A 509 -42.04 8.35 -3.51
CA TYR A 509 -42.66 9.14 -4.57
C TYR A 509 -44.17 8.90 -4.61
N ASN A 510 -44.95 9.94 -4.31
CA ASN A 510 -46.40 9.88 -4.47
C ASN A 510 -46.78 10.24 -5.91
N ALA A 511 -47.06 9.22 -6.71
CA ALA A 511 -47.44 9.37 -8.11
C ALA A 511 -48.75 10.13 -8.35
N GLN A 512 -49.60 10.32 -7.34
CA GLN A 512 -50.86 11.07 -7.48
C GLN A 512 -50.69 12.57 -7.25
N THR A 513 -49.79 12.96 -6.35
CA THR A 513 -49.51 14.37 -6.00
C THR A 513 -48.25 14.92 -6.65
N HIS A 514 -47.44 14.06 -7.30
CA HIS A 514 -46.09 14.36 -7.79
C HIS A 514 -45.15 14.89 -6.70
N THR A 515 -45.44 14.59 -5.43
CA THR A 515 -44.60 14.98 -4.30
C THR A 515 -43.70 13.83 -3.89
N GLN A 516 -42.48 14.17 -3.49
CA GLN A 516 -41.58 13.24 -2.84
C GLN A 516 -41.68 13.47 -1.33
N ASP A 517 -41.82 12.39 -0.55
CA ASP A 517 -41.75 12.46 0.91
C ASP A 517 -40.41 11.84 1.34
N LEU A 518 -39.70 12.56 2.20
CA LEU A 518 -38.46 12.07 2.79
C LEU A 518 -38.71 11.60 4.22
N SER A 519 -38.43 10.33 4.48
CA SER A 519 -38.41 9.77 5.84
C SER A 519 -37.00 9.33 6.21
N ILE A 520 -36.48 9.87 7.31
CA ILE A 520 -35.19 9.51 7.92
C ILE A 520 -35.47 8.80 9.23
N PHE A 521 -35.02 7.55 9.33
CA PHE A 521 -35.12 6.74 10.54
C PHE A 521 -33.74 6.61 11.18
N MET A 522 -33.60 7.09 12.42
CA MET A 522 -32.38 6.98 13.22
C MET A 522 -32.64 6.15 14.49
N GLN A 523 -31.85 5.11 14.70
CA GLN A 523 -31.91 4.26 15.89
C GLN A 523 -30.79 4.62 16.89
N GLY A 524 -31.13 4.74 18.18
CA GLY A 524 -30.18 4.74 19.30
C GLY A 524 -30.07 3.36 20.00
N GLU A 525 -29.17 3.23 20.99
CA GLU A 525 -28.85 1.98 21.72
C GLU A 525 -30.04 1.20 22.31
N SER A 526 -31.23 1.78 22.42
CA SER A 526 -32.44 1.10 22.86
C SER A 526 -33.59 1.32 21.89
N ALA A 527 -34.50 0.34 21.78
CA ALA A 527 -35.73 0.44 20.97
C ALA A 527 -36.65 1.62 21.33
N LEU A 528 -36.33 2.37 22.40
CA LEU A 528 -37.04 3.54 22.89
C LEU A 528 -36.46 4.88 22.37
N ASN A 529 -35.26 4.89 21.77
CA ASN A 529 -34.61 6.08 21.24
C ASN A 529 -34.64 6.07 19.69
N GLN A 530 -35.84 6.03 19.13
CA GLN A 530 -36.04 6.15 17.68
C GLN A 530 -36.41 7.60 17.33
N HIS A 531 -35.60 8.23 16.48
CA HIS A 531 -35.92 9.52 15.90
C HIS A 531 -36.38 9.30 14.45
N VAL A 532 -37.61 9.72 14.15
CA VAL A 532 -38.16 9.70 12.80
C VAL A 532 -38.37 11.14 12.36
N VAL A 533 -37.62 11.56 11.34
CA VAL A 533 -37.81 12.85 10.67
C VAL A 533 -38.58 12.60 9.38
N ASN A 534 -39.84 13.02 9.36
CA ASN A 534 -40.68 12.95 8.17
C ASN A 534 -40.84 14.37 7.59
N ILE A 535 -40.38 14.56 6.37
CA ILE A 535 -40.55 15.79 5.59
C ILE A 535 -41.56 15.48 4.50
N TYR A 536 -42.76 16.04 4.65
CA TYR A 536 -43.88 15.84 3.73
C TYR A 536 -43.95 16.96 2.68
N ASN A 537 -44.38 16.62 1.46
CA ASN A 537 -44.53 17.58 0.35
C ASN A 537 -43.22 18.33 0.06
N TRP A 538 -42.14 17.59 -0.12
CA TRP A 538 -40.85 18.18 -0.46
C TRP A 538 -40.93 18.85 -1.86
N ASP A 539 -40.79 20.17 -1.87
CA ASP A 539 -40.58 21.00 -3.07
C ASP A 539 -39.08 21.37 -3.17
N GLN A 540 -38.55 21.38 -4.39
CA GLN A 540 -37.13 21.59 -4.76
C GLN A 540 -36.37 22.61 -3.90
N GLY A 541 -35.23 22.21 -3.31
CA GLY A 541 -34.29 23.08 -2.59
C GLY A 541 -33.46 22.38 -1.48
N TYR A 542 -32.37 23.02 -1.06
CA TYR A 542 -31.56 22.61 0.09
C TYR A 542 -32.35 22.76 1.39
N PHE A 543 -32.51 21.69 2.16
CA PHE A 543 -33.01 21.78 3.54
C PHE A 543 -31.96 21.27 4.52
N GLY A 544 -31.92 21.87 5.72
CA GLY A 544 -31.01 21.53 6.81
C GLY A 544 -31.72 20.75 7.91
N ILE A 545 -31.17 19.62 8.35
CA ILE A 545 -31.58 18.98 9.62
C ILE A 545 -30.54 19.30 10.68
N ASN A 546 -30.99 19.92 11.78
CA ASN A 546 -30.15 20.17 12.95
C ASN A 546 -30.37 19.07 13.98
N LEU A 547 -29.36 18.25 14.20
CA LEU A 547 -29.34 17.30 15.31
C LEU A 547 -28.62 17.96 16.48
N GLU A 548 -29.36 18.14 17.58
CA GLU A 548 -28.86 18.77 18.80
C GLU A 548 -28.65 17.71 19.88
N GLN A 549 -27.43 17.59 20.40
CA GLN A 549 -27.19 16.73 21.56
C GLN A 549 -27.69 17.40 22.85
N PRO A 550 -28.41 16.67 23.74
CA PRO A 550 -28.77 17.20 25.04
C PRO A 550 -27.50 17.43 25.88
N ALA A 551 -27.34 18.65 26.40
CA ALA A 551 -26.29 18.94 27.36
C ALA A 551 -26.42 18.00 28.58
N ILE A 552 -25.33 17.31 28.95
CA ILE A 552 -25.28 16.55 30.21
C ILE A 552 -25.48 17.55 31.35
N GLN A 553 -26.69 17.58 31.94
CA GLN A 553 -26.92 18.26 33.19
C GLN A 553 -26.21 17.47 34.29
N LEU A 554 -25.13 18.03 34.83
CA LEU A 554 -24.62 17.65 36.15
C LEU A 554 -25.69 18.01 37.20
N VAL A 555 -26.63 17.10 37.44
CA VAL A 555 -27.56 17.19 38.58
C VAL A 555 -26.79 16.78 39.83
N GLY A 556 -26.41 17.78 40.64
CA GLY A 556 -26.04 17.54 42.05
C GLY A 556 -24.69 18.09 42.49
N LEU A 557 -24.50 19.41 42.45
CA LEU A 557 -23.66 20.09 43.44
C LEU A 557 -24.59 20.69 44.50
N GLN A 558 -24.85 19.93 45.57
CA GLN A 558 -25.41 20.51 46.78
C GLN A 558 -24.41 21.55 47.31
N THR A 559 -24.81 22.81 47.24
CA THR A 559 -24.16 23.91 47.95
C THR A 559 -24.28 23.67 49.45
N ILE A 560 -23.20 23.21 50.08
CA ILE A 560 -23.09 23.21 51.53
C ILE A 560 -22.97 24.67 51.97
N ALA A 561 -23.92 25.14 52.78
CA ALA A 561 -23.92 26.51 53.29
C ALA A 561 -22.76 26.73 54.29
N PRO A 562 -22.19 27.96 54.40
CA PRO A 562 -20.98 28.25 55.19
C PRO A 562 -21.19 28.30 56.71
N GLN A 563 -22.01 27.43 57.30
CA GLN A 563 -22.27 27.43 58.76
C GLN A 563 -21.94 26.12 59.49
N GLU A 564 -21.44 25.08 58.81
CA GLU A 564 -21.06 23.82 59.46
C GLU A 564 -19.54 23.53 59.40
N LEU A 565 -18.71 24.56 59.57
CA LEU A 565 -17.24 24.41 59.72
C LEU A 565 -16.73 25.05 61.02
N ALA A 566 -17.48 24.84 62.10
CA ALA A 566 -17.08 25.22 63.46
C ALA A 566 -17.43 24.11 64.48
N ALA A 567 -17.04 22.86 64.18
CA ALA A 567 -16.86 21.76 65.13
C ALA A 567 -16.24 20.54 64.43
N ALA A 568 -14.95 20.63 64.08
CA ALA A 568 -14.07 19.50 63.81
C ALA A 568 -12.63 19.90 64.11
#